data_AF-F4MWK5-F1
#
_entry.id   AF-F4MWK5-F1
#
_cell.length_a   1.000
_cell.length_b   1.000
_cell.length_c   1.000
_cell.angle_alpha   90.00
_cell.angle_beta   90.00
_cell.angle_gamma   90.00
#
_symmetry.space_group_name_H-M   'P 1'
#
loop_
_entity.id
_entity.type
_entity.pdbx_description
1 polymer ?
#
loop_
_entity_poly.entity_id
_entity_poly.type
_entity_poly.pdbx_seq_one_letter_code
_entity_poly.pdbx_strand_id
1 'polypeptide(L)' 'MLKPQNMAWNWWDEVTLELSFWLPAGSFATSVVREIMNQDNADAADIAE' A
#
# COMPACT_ATOMS: atom_id res chain seq x y z
N MET A 1 -13.56 -0.64 -9.32
CA MET A 1 -12.47 -1.14 -8.45
C MET A 1 -11.17 -0.54 -8.97
N LEU A 2 -10.39 0.15 -8.13
CA LEU A 2 -9.11 0.74 -8.52
C LEU A 2 -8.06 -0.39 -8.57
N LYS A 3 -7.39 -0.55 -9.72
CA LYS A 3 -6.32 -1.54 -9.89
C LYS A 3 -5.04 -0.84 -10.33
N PRO A 4 -3.99 -0.81 -9.49
CA PRO A 4 -2.69 -0.28 -9.88
C PRO A 4 -2.15 -1.04 -11.09
N GLN A 5 -1.51 -0.33 -12.02
CA GLN A 5 -0.89 -0.93 -13.20
C GLN A 5 0.63 -0.97 -13.02
N ASN A 6 1.26 -1.98 -13.64
CA ASN A 6 2.72 -2.16 -13.61
C ASN A 6 3.31 -2.14 -12.19
N MET A 7 2.64 -2.83 -11.26
CA MET A 7 3.08 -2.95 -9.88
C MET A 7 4.46 -3.64 -9.81
N ALA A 8 5.42 -2.96 -9.21
CA ALA A 8 6.73 -3.48 -8.86
C ALA A 8 7.03 -3.13 -7.40
N TRP A 9 7.71 -4.03 -6.70
CA TRP A 9 8.12 -3.82 -5.31
C TRP A 9 9.53 -4.33 -5.07
N ASN A 10 10.21 -3.70 -4.12
CA ASN A 10 11.52 -4.13 -3.65
C ASN A 10 11.60 -3.90 -2.14
N TRP A 11 11.93 -4.94 -1.39
CA TRP A 11 12.26 -4.80 0.03
C TRP A 11 13.72 -4.41 0.15
N TRP A 12 13.99 -3.27 0.77
CA TRP A 12 15.36 -2.83 1.02
C TRP A 12 15.93 -3.51 2.28
N ASP A 13 15.06 -3.73 3.26
CA ASP A 13 15.32 -4.42 4.51
C ASP A 13 13.99 -4.98 5.07
N GLU A 14 13.99 -5.43 6.32
CA GLU A 14 12.83 -6.05 6.97
C GLU A 14 11.67 -5.08 7.23
N VAL A 15 11.89 -3.76 7.21
CA VAL A 15 10.90 -2.75 7.58
C VAL A 15 10.69 -1.67 6.50
N THR A 16 11.42 -1.74 5.39
CA THR A 16 11.39 -0.73 4.32
C THR A 16 11.01 -1.35 2.97
N LEU A 17 9.85 -0.95 2.46
CA LEU A 17 9.29 -1.38 1.18
C LEU A 17 9.24 -0.23 0.17
N GLU A 18 9.91 -0.40 -0.96
CA GLU A 18 9.78 0.48 -2.12
C GLU A 18 8.69 -0.04 -3.07
N LEU A 19 7.81 0.86 -3.51
CA LEU A 19 6.69 0.56 -4.40
C LEU A 19 6.71 1.46 -5.64
N SER A 20 6.49 0.85 -6.79
CA SER A 20 6.28 1.55 -8.06
C SER A 20 5.03 1.04 -8.75
N PHE A 21 4.13 1.94 -9.12
CA PHE A 21 2.89 1.62 -9.81
C PHE A 21 2.31 2.87 -10.49
N TRP A 22 1.46 2.65 -11.49
CA TRP A 22 0.70 3.71 -12.14
C TRP A 22 -0.76 3.70 -11.68
N LEU A 23 -1.35 4.90 -11.57
CA LEU A 23 -2.77 5.11 -11.30
C LEU A 23 -3.38 6.08 -12.33
N PRO A 24 -4.66 5.90 -12.67
CA PRO A 24 -5.37 6.85 -13.52
C PRO A 24 -5.55 8.19 -12.80
N ALA A 25 -5.67 9.27 -13.59
CA ALA A 25 -5.96 10.59 -13.06
C ALA A 25 -7.23 10.58 -12.17
N GLY A 26 -7.20 11.36 -11.09
CA GLY A 26 -8.27 11.37 -10.09
C GLY A 26 -8.21 10.22 -9.07
N SER A 27 -7.20 9.35 -9.14
CA SER A 27 -6.90 8.35 -8.11
C SER A 27 -5.74 8.81 -7.22
N PHE A 28 -5.66 8.25 -6.02
CA PHE A 28 -4.67 8.62 -5.01
C PHE A 28 -3.82 7.41 -4.62
N ALA A 29 -2.50 7.61 -4.55
CA ALA A 29 -1.56 6.59 -4.09
C ALA A 29 -1.85 6.12 -2.66
N THR A 30 -2.36 7.01 -1.80
CA THR A 30 -2.74 6.71 -0.43
C THR A 30 -3.82 5.64 -0.32
N SER A 31 -4.71 5.51 -1.31
CA SER A 31 -5.70 4.43 -1.34
C SER A 31 -5.05 3.04 -1.49
N VAL A 32 -3.97 2.95 -2.27
CA VAL A 32 -3.20 1.71 -2.44
C VAL A 32 -2.41 1.40 -1.18
N VAL A 33 -1.70 2.40 -0.64
CA VAL A 33 -0.90 2.24 0.58
C VAL A 33 -1.77 1.82 1.76
N ARG A 34 -2.95 2.44 1.93
CA ARG A 34 -3.91 2.08 2.97
C ARG A 34 -4.30 0.60 2.89
N GLU A 35 -4.58 0.10 1.69
CA GLU A 35 -4.97 -1.30 1.50
C GLU A 35 -3.82 -2.24 1.88
N ILE A 36 -2.58 -1.91 1.52
CA ILE A 36 -1.38 -2.70 1.85
C ILE A 36 -1.15 -2.72 3.37
N MET A 37 -1.19 -1.56 4.02
CA MET A 37 -1.00 -1.44 5.48
C MET A 37 -2.12 -2.12 6.26
N ASN A 38 -3.34 -2.08 5.73
CA ASN A 38 -4.49 -2.72 6.37
C ASN A 38 -4.51 -4.25 6.19
N GLN A 39 -3.61 -4.84 5.40
CA GLN A 39 -3.48 -6.31 5.35
C GLN A 39 -2.95 -6.88 6.69
N ASP A 40 -2.18 -6.09 7.45
CA ASP A 40 -1.74 -6.44 8.80
C ASP A 40 -2.84 -6.20 9.87
N ASN A 41 -3.84 -5.36 9.58
CA ASN A 41 -4.97 -5.07 10.48
C ASN A 41 -6.05 -6.17 10.53
N ALA A 42 -5.87 -7.31 9.86
CA ALA A 42 -6.63 -8.50 10.24
C ALA A 42 -6.29 -8.93 11.68
N ASP A 43 -5.08 -8.64 12.16
CA ASP A 43 -4.63 -8.87 13.53
C ASP A 43 -4.31 -7.58 14.32
N ALA A 44 -4.04 -6.45 13.66
CA ALA A 44 -3.84 -5.15 14.32
C ALA A 44 -5.18 -4.39 14.53
N ALA A 45 -5.99 -4.92 15.45
CA ALA A 45 -6.87 -4.04 16.21
C ALA A 45 -6.01 -3.14 17.10
N ASP A 46 -6.25 -1.83 17.00
CA ASP A 46 -5.75 -0.77 17.88
C ASP A 46 -4.48 -0.03 17.43
N ILE A 47 -4.69 0.93 16.52
CA ILE A 47 -3.88 2.17 16.47
C ILE A 47 -4.81 3.32 16.85
N ALA A 48 -5.15 3.36 18.15
CA ALA A 48 -5.62 4.55 18.83
C ALA A 48 -4.67 4.86 20.00
N GLU A 49 -3.67 5.69 19.75
CA GLU A 49 -3.17 6.69 20.71
C GLU A 49 -2.68 7.93 19.96
#